data_AF-A0A9E3RLL5-F1
#
_entry.id   AF-A0A9E3RLL5-F1
#
_cell.length_a   1.000
_cell.length_b   1.000
_cell.length_c   1.000
_cell.angle_alpha   90.00
_cell.angle_beta   90.00
_cell.angle_gamma   90.00
#
_symmetry.space_group_name_H-M   'P 1'
#
loop_
_entity.id
_entity.type
_entity.pdbx_description
1 polymer ?
#
loop_
_entity_poly.entity_id
_entity_poly.type
_entity_poly.pdbx_seq_one_letter_code
_entity_poly.pdbx_strand_id
1 'polypeptide(L)'
;MVRLILYIFCGCILLVANGCDGGLDPAMVPLSSFIGGMIRFKGGKNSYPPADSVKLLTVVAFREVPRDTNVLQTVLAGNAYYLQDALVYGADSSEYKLEITKTPDTLRYICVAQQYSGNIFSDWRVVGIYSLKTDFTPETVMMVGGQRKSNLDITVDFTKLPPQPFKR
;
A
#
# COMPACT_ATOMS: atom_id res chain seq x y z
N MET A 1 -66.64 -14.74 -12.98
CA MET A 1 -65.61 -13.99 -12.23
C MET A 1 -64.49 -14.87 -11.68
N VAL A 2 -64.76 -16.02 -11.05
CA VAL A 2 -63.73 -16.90 -10.44
C VAL A 2 -62.70 -17.46 -11.44
N ARG A 3 -63.12 -17.79 -12.67
CA ARG A 3 -62.21 -18.30 -13.72
C ARG A 3 -61.19 -17.25 -14.20
N LEU A 4 -61.54 -15.96 -14.20
CA LEU A 4 -60.65 -14.87 -14.64
C LEU A 4 -59.54 -14.59 -13.61
N ILE A 5 -59.87 -14.71 -12.31
CA ILE A 5 -58.92 -14.58 -11.20
C ILE A 5 -57.87 -15.70 -11.23
N LEU A 6 -58.28 -16.93 -11.60
CA LEU A 6 -57.37 -18.08 -11.69
C LEU A 6 -56.33 -17.92 -12.81
N TYR A 7 -56.70 -17.35 -13.96
CA TYR A 7 -55.76 -17.08 -15.06
C TYR A 7 -54.78 -15.94 -14.74
N ILE A 8 -55.23 -14.91 -14.03
CA ILE A 8 -54.34 -13.81 -13.58
C ILE A 8 -53.34 -14.34 -12.54
N PHE A 9 -53.79 -15.17 -11.60
CA PHE A 9 -52.90 -15.76 -10.59
C PHE A 9 -51.89 -16.76 -11.20
N CYS A 10 -52.30 -17.54 -12.20
CA CYS A 10 -51.43 -18.48 -12.91
C CYS A 10 -50.42 -17.75 -13.83
N GLY A 11 -50.80 -16.63 -14.44
CA GLY A 11 -49.92 -15.79 -15.26
C GLY A 11 -48.84 -15.06 -14.45
N CYS A 12 -49.14 -14.61 -13.23
CA CYS A 12 -48.15 -13.98 -12.36
C CYS A 12 -47.09 -14.96 -11.83
N ILE A 13 -47.43 -16.24 -11.63
CA ILE A 13 -46.49 -17.27 -11.15
C ILE A 13 -45.42 -17.64 -12.19
N LEU A 14 -45.73 -17.52 -13.49
CA LEU A 14 -44.79 -17.80 -14.58
C LEU A 14 -43.74 -16.70 -14.81
N LEU A 15 -43.98 -15.47 -14.31
CA LEU A 15 -43.05 -14.35 -14.43
C LEU A 15 -41.97 -14.32 -13.34
N VAL A 16 -42.15 -15.05 -12.24
CA VAL A 16 -41.20 -15.08 -11.11
C VAL A 16 -40.11 -16.16 -11.25
N ALA A 17 -40.21 -17.04 -12.25
CA ALA A 17 -39.30 -18.17 -12.43
C ALA A 17 -38.04 -17.86 -13.27
N ASN A 18 -37.91 -16.65 -13.84
CA ASN A 18 -36.75 -16.25 -14.67
C ASN A 18 -35.73 -15.37 -13.93
N GLY A 19 -35.78 -15.33 -12.60
CA GLY A 19 -34.96 -14.42 -11.79
C GLY A 19 -34.13 -15.13 -10.74
N CYS A 20 -33.27 -16.07 -11.11
CA CYS A 20 -32.20 -16.54 -10.22
C CYS A 20 -31.09 -17.30 -10.96
N ASP A 21 -30.62 -16.78 -12.10
CA ASP A 21 -29.37 -17.26 -12.71
C ASP A 21 -28.24 -16.28 -12.38
N GLY A 22 -27.94 -16.21 -11.09
CA GLY A 22 -26.88 -15.40 -10.52
C GLY A 22 -26.03 -16.28 -9.62
N GLY A 23 -25.58 -17.42 -10.16
CA GLY A 23 -24.54 -18.21 -9.52
C GLY A 23 -23.36 -17.30 -9.22
N LEU A 24 -23.07 -17.09 -7.93
CA LEU A 24 -21.85 -16.44 -7.49
C LEU A 24 -20.71 -17.27 -8.05
N ASP A 25 -20.05 -16.77 -9.09
CA ASP A 25 -18.84 -17.39 -9.62
C ASP A 25 -17.83 -17.48 -8.46
N PRO A 26 -17.54 -18.67 -7.92
CA PRO A 26 -16.61 -18.80 -6.81
C PRO A 26 -15.14 -18.62 -7.27
N ALA A 27 -14.91 -18.37 -8.56
CA ALA A 27 -13.59 -18.27 -9.15
C ALA A 27 -13.07 -16.82 -9.27
N MET A 28 -13.15 -16.01 -8.22
CA MET A 28 -12.27 -14.83 -8.15
C MET A 28 -12.06 -14.34 -6.72
N VAL A 29 -11.51 -15.19 -5.84
CA VAL A 29 -10.78 -14.63 -4.69
C VAL A 29 -9.49 -14.05 -5.28
N PRO A 30 -9.29 -12.71 -5.33
CA PRO A 30 -8.03 -12.15 -5.80
C PRO A 30 -6.93 -12.71 -4.90
N LEU A 31 -5.96 -13.42 -5.50
CA LEU A 31 -4.83 -13.95 -4.77
C LEU A 31 -4.04 -12.77 -4.18
N SER A 32 -4.09 -12.57 -2.86
CA SER A 32 -3.36 -11.49 -2.20
C SER A 32 -1.86 -11.58 -2.51
N SER A 33 -1.33 -10.50 -3.06
CA SER A 33 0.09 -10.34 -3.35
C SER A 33 0.78 -9.53 -2.25
N PHE A 34 2.05 -9.85 -1.96
CA PHE A 34 2.80 -9.19 -0.89
C PHE A 34 4.23 -8.86 -1.30
N ILE A 35 4.73 -7.74 -0.81
CA ILE A 35 6.17 -7.48 -0.75
C ILE A 35 6.61 -7.38 0.72
N GLY A 36 7.87 -7.70 1.01
CA GLY A 36 8.40 -7.60 2.36
C GLY A 36 9.91 -7.66 2.42
N GLY A 37 10.44 -7.31 3.59
CA GLY A 37 11.87 -7.25 3.84
C GLY A 37 12.17 -6.74 5.25
N MET A 38 13.45 -6.53 5.50
CA MET A 38 13.95 -5.99 6.75
C MET A 38 14.36 -4.52 6.57
N ILE A 39 13.84 -3.66 7.44
CA ILE A 39 14.31 -2.28 7.58
C ILE A 39 15.40 -2.26 8.63
N ARG A 40 16.57 -1.72 8.31
CA ARG A 40 17.69 -1.57 9.24
C ARG A 40 17.94 -0.10 9.51
N PHE A 41 17.91 0.30 10.78
CA PHE A 41 18.14 1.67 11.21
C PHE A 41 19.61 1.82 11.59
N LYS A 42 20.37 2.53 10.77
CA LYS A 42 21.81 2.69 10.98
C LYS A 42 22.06 3.51 12.24
N GLY A 43 22.86 2.97 13.16
CA GLY A 43 23.10 3.58 14.47
C GLY A 43 22.04 3.26 15.53
N GLY A 44 21.02 2.47 15.18
CA GLY A 44 20.01 1.97 16.12
C GLY A 44 19.21 3.07 16.79
N LYS A 45 18.73 2.81 18.01
CA LYS A 45 17.93 3.76 18.81
C LYS A 45 18.54 5.16 18.93
N ASN A 46 19.87 5.27 18.98
CA ASN A 46 20.57 6.54 19.25
C ASN A 46 20.66 7.48 18.03
N SER A 47 20.41 6.97 16.82
CA SER A 47 20.46 7.78 15.60
C SER A 47 19.10 8.34 15.17
N TYR A 48 18.03 7.95 15.86
CA TYR A 48 16.70 8.48 15.57
C TYR A 48 16.64 9.99 15.87
N PRO A 49 15.89 10.76 15.06
CA PRO A 49 15.50 12.11 15.45
C PRO A 49 14.77 12.09 16.79
N PRO A 50 14.73 13.20 17.53
CA PRO A 50 13.91 13.32 18.73
C PRO A 50 12.50 12.76 18.54
N ALA A 51 11.96 12.07 19.55
CA ALA A 51 10.69 11.33 19.43
C ALA A 51 9.50 12.24 19.05
N ASP A 52 9.53 13.50 19.47
CA ASP A 52 8.53 14.50 19.10
C ASP A 52 8.53 14.82 17.59
N SER A 53 9.65 14.58 16.91
CA SER A 53 9.90 14.83 15.49
C SER A 53 9.60 13.61 14.61
N VAL A 54 9.15 12.48 15.18
CA VAL A 54 8.77 11.27 14.46
C VAL A 54 7.32 10.93 14.81
N LYS A 55 6.36 11.52 14.08
CA LYS A 55 4.93 11.27 14.30
C LYS A 55 4.48 9.95 13.71
N LEU A 56 5.01 9.59 12.54
CA LEU A 56 4.77 8.31 11.88
C LEU A 56 6.02 7.88 11.12
N LEU A 57 6.33 6.58 11.17
CA LEU A 57 7.22 5.90 10.24
C LEU A 57 6.44 4.78 9.57
N THR A 58 6.45 4.73 8.24
CA THR A 58 5.71 3.72 7.48
C THR A 58 6.42 3.40 6.16
N VAL A 59 6.18 2.20 5.63
CA VAL A 59 6.64 1.83 4.30
C VAL A 59 5.57 2.20 3.27
N VAL A 60 6.01 2.81 2.17
CA VAL A 60 5.13 3.20 1.07
C VAL A 60 5.72 2.70 -0.25
N ALA A 61 4.89 2.11 -1.09
CA ALA A 61 5.25 1.64 -2.41
C ALA A 61 4.41 2.38 -3.47
N PHE A 62 5.07 3.18 -4.28
CA PHE A 62 4.45 4.01 -5.31
C PHE A 62 4.59 3.36 -6.70
N ARG A 63 3.56 3.55 -7.54
CA ARG A 63 3.61 3.14 -8.94
C ARG A 63 4.58 3.98 -9.77
N GLU A 64 4.72 5.25 -9.42
CA GLU A 64 5.64 6.19 -10.06
C GLU A 64 6.44 6.90 -8.97
N VAL A 65 7.64 7.37 -9.31
CA VAL A 65 8.40 8.23 -8.38
C VAL A 65 7.55 9.47 -8.12
N PRO A 66 7.15 9.75 -6.87
CA PRO A 66 6.31 10.91 -6.59
C PRO A 66 7.08 12.16 -7.03
N ARG A 67 6.44 13.04 -7.79
CA ARG A 67 6.97 14.34 -8.16
C ARG A 67 5.97 15.36 -7.67
N ASP A 68 6.42 16.30 -6.84
CA ASP A 68 5.65 17.48 -6.49
C ASP A 68 4.31 17.22 -5.77
N THR A 69 4.17 16.07 -5.13
CA THR A 69 3.00 15.66 -4.33
C THR A 69 3.42 15.24 -2.93
N ASN A 70 2.48 14.94 -2.04
CA ASN A 70 2.76 14.33 -0.73
C ASN A 70 2.33 12.85 -0.69
N VAL A 71 2.78 12.14 0.35
CA VAL A 71 2.48 10.72 0.57
C VAL A 71 0.97 10.46 0.61
N LEU A 72 0.26 11.21 1.45
CA LEU A 72 -1.17 11.00 1.72
C LEU A 72 -2.02 11.17 0.46
N GLN A 73 -1.82 12.25 -0.30
CA GLN A 73 -2.52 12.50 -1.55
C GLN A 73 -2.30 11.36 -2.55
N THR A 74 -1.07 10.85 -2.64
CA THR A 74 -0.74 9.77 -3.58
C THR A 74 -1.40 8.44 -3.18
N VAL A 75 -1.47 8.16 -1.88
CA VAL A 75 -2.20 7.01 -1.33
C VAL A 75 -3.70 7.15 -1.57
N LEU A 76 -4.29 8.31 -1.29
CA LEU A 76 -5.72 8.58 -1.50
C LEU A 76 -6.13 8.55 -2.98
N ALA A 77 -5.24 9.00 -3.87
CA ALA A 77 -5.42 8.84 -5.32
C ALA A 77 -5.28 7.38 -5.79
N GLY A 78 -4.96 6.46 -4.88
CA GLY A 78 -4.78 5.04 -5.16
C GLY A 78 -3.52 4.71 -5.93
N ASN A 79 -2.54 5.62 -6.00
CA ASN A 79 -1.27 5.50 -6.73
C ASN A 79 -0.10 4.99 -5.89
N ALA A 80 -0.37 4.67 -4.62
CA ALA A 80 0.58 4.05 -3.71
C ALA A 80 -0.12 3.07 -2.75
N TYR A 81 0.65 2.09 -2.29
CA TYR A 81 0.31 1.20 -1.19
C TYR A 81 1.10 1.64 0.04
N TYR A 82 0.52 1.51 1.23
CA TYR A 82 1.16 1.91 2.49
C TYR A 82 0.99 0.82 3.55
N LEU A 83 1.95 0.74 4.47
CA LEU A 83 1.87 -0.18 5.59
C LEU A 83 0.81 0.30 6.58
N GLN A 84 -0.17 -0.55 6.89
CA GLN A 84 -1.28 -0.20 7.79
C GLN A 84 -0.78 0.08 9.21
N ASP A 85 0.18 -0.70 9.69
CA ASP A 85 0.81 -0.51 10.99
C ASP A 85 2.06 0.37 10.88
N ALA A 86 2.24 1.26 11.86
CA ALA A 86 3.44 2.08 11.96
C ALA A 86 4.66 1.23 12.34
N LEU A 87 5.83 1.60 11.82
CA LEU A 87 7.10 1.05 12.28
C LEU A 87 7.40 1.52 13.71
N VAL A 88 7.98 0.62 14.52
CA VAL A 88 8.32 0.90 15.92
C VAL A 88 9.45 1.93 15.99
N TYR A 89 9.20 3.04 16.70
CA TYR A 89 10.22 4.05 16.95
C TYR A 89 11.35 3.51 17.84
N GLY A 90 12.60 3.82 17.49
CA GLY A 90 13.77 3.46 18.30
C GLY A 90 14.18 2.00 18.23
N ALA A 91 13.65 1.24 17.26
CA ALA A 91 14.10 -0.12 16.97
C ALA A 91 15.37 -0.12 16.10
N ASP A 92 16.24 -1.12 16.29
CA ASP A 92 17.42 -1.31 15.44
C ASP A 92 17.06 -1.87 14.06
N SER A 93 16.00 -2.68 14.00
CA SER A 93 15.41 -3.16 12.77
C SER A 93 13.91 -3.40 12.91
N SER A 94 13.20 -3.43 11.79
CA SER A 94 11.78 -3.81 11.72
C SER A 94 11.53 -4.63 10.46
N GLU A 95 10.90 -5.79 10.63
CA GLU A 95 10.33 -6.50 9.49
C GLU A 95 9.08 -5.76 9.00
N TYR A 96 8.82 -5.80 7.70
CA TYR A 96 7.58 -5.27 7.13
C TYR A 96 7.01 -6.22 6.08
N LYS A 97 5.68 -6.18 5.96
CA LYS A 97 4.92 -6.90 4.94
C LYS A 97 3.83 -6.00 4.41
N LEU A 98 3.95 -5.62 3.15
CA LEU A 98 3.01 -4.72 2.48
C LEU A 98 2.15 -5.51 1.51
N GLU A 99 0.82 -5.38 1.64
CA GLU A 99 -0.14 -5.98 0.72
C GLU A 99 -0.28 -5.14 -0.55
N ILE A 100 -0.28 -5.83 -1.70
CA ILE A 100 -0.48 -5.24 -3.02
C ILE A 100 -1.85 -5.69 -3.52
N THR A 101 -2.85 -4.84 -3.30
CA THR A 101 -4.27 -5.17 -3.49
C THR A 101 -4.72 -5.14 -4.95
N LYS A 102 -3.95 -4.50 -5.85
CA LYS A 102 -4.22 -4.52 -7.29
C LYS A 102 -3.03 -5.14 -8.01
N THR A 103 -3.29 -6.13 -8.85
CA THR A 103 -2.28 -6.79 -9.68
C THR A 103 -2.84 -7.10 -11.07
N PRO A 104 -2.03 -7.15 -12.15
CA PRO A 104 -0.59 -6.86 -12.14
C PRO A 104 -0.30 -5.39 -11.86
N ASP A 105 0.83 -5.11 -11.21
CA ASP A 105 1.23 -3.74 -10.87
C ASP A 105 2.75 -3.60 -10.93
N THR A 106 3.22 -2.38 -11.14
CA THR A 106 4.64 -2.06 -11.18
C THR A 106 4.93 -0.98 -10.17
N LEU A 107 5.69 -1.33 -9.14
CA LEU A 107 6.11 -0.43 -8.08
C LEU A 107 7.48 0.13 -8.44
N ARG A 108 7.56 1.42 -8.77
CA ARG A 108 8.82 2.05 -9.21
C ARG A 108 9.58 2.71 -8.08
N TYR A 109 8.94 2.92 -6.94
CA TYR A 109 9.54 3.61 -5.81
C TYR A 109 9.00 3.03 -4.51
N ILE A 110 9.84 2.32 -3.76
CA ILE A 110 9.50 1.77 -2.45
C ILE A 110 10.38 2.45 -1.43
N CYS A 111 9.79 3.03 -0.38
CA CYS A 111 10.53 3.83 0.57
C CYS A 111 9.98 3.73 1.99
N VAL A 112 10.80 4.13 2.96
CA VAL A 112 10.35 4.45 4.31
C VAL A 112 10.07 5.96 4.36
N ALA A 113 8.83 6.31 4.68
CA ALA A 113 8.39 7.69 4.85
C ALA A 113 8.26 8.03 6.33
N GLN A 114 8.71 9.23 6.70
CA GLN A 114 8.55 9.81 8.02
C GLN A 114 7.60 11.01 7.94
N GLN A 115 6.54 11.00 8.74
CA GLN A 115 5.80 12.20 9.08
C GLN A 115 6.53 12.88 10.26
N TYR A 116 7.03 14.10 10.04
CA TYR A 116 7.90 14.77 11.02
C TYR A 116 7.22 15.89 11.83
N SER A 117 5.99 16.26 11.46
CA SER A 117 5.20 17.29 12.16
C SER A 117 3.70 16.99 12.04
N GLY A 118 2.85 17.82 12.65
CA GLY A 118 1.41 17.58 12.75
C GLY A 118 0.64 17.71 11.43
N ASN A 119 1.18 18.38 10.41
CA ASN A 119 0.47 18.55 9.14
C ASN A 119 0.65 17.31 8.24
N ILE A 120 -0.31 16.40 8.29
CA ILE A 120 -0.36 15.18 7.46
C ILE A 120 -0.41 15.46 5.95
N PHE A 121 -0.67 16.71 5.52
CA PHE A 121 -0.74 17.06 4.10
C PHE A 121 0.58 17.61 3.54
N SER A 122 1.58 17.93 4.36
CA SER A 122 2.84 18.50 3.89
C SER A 122 4.07 17.93 4.56
N ASP A 123 3.95 17.47 5.80
CA ASP A 123 5.11 17.26 6.66
C ASP A 123 5.65 15.83 6.56
N TRP A 124 5.98 15.43 5.33
CA TRP A 124 6.52 14.12 5.00
C TRP A 124 7.92 14.22 4.42
N ARG A 125 8.77 13.26 4.76
CA ARG A 125 10.08 13.08 4.14
C ARG A 125 10.40 11.62 3.96
N VAL A 126 11.19 11.31 2.94
CA VAL A 126 11.73 9.96 2.72
C VAL A 126 12.99 9.80 3.57
N VAL A 127 13.08 8.70 4.32
CA VAL A 127 14.23 8.40 5.20
C VAL A 127 15.00 7.14 4.80
N GLY A 128 14.46 6.37 3.86
CA GLY A 128 15.13 5.22 3.25
C GLY A 128 14.42 4.83 1.94
N ILE A 129 15.17 4.26 1.00
CA ILE A 129 14.66 3.81 -0.30
C ILE A 129 15.12 2.36 -0.51
N TYR A 130 14.22 1.52 -1.03
CA TYR A 130 14.62 0.22 -1.55
C TYR A 130 15.43 0.40 -2.83
N SER A 131 16.71 0.07 -2.74
CA SER A 131 17.70 0.22 -3.80
C SER A 131 18.71 -0.91 -3.69
N LEU A 132 19.13 -1.48 -4.83
CA LEU A 132 20.24 -2.44 -4.87
C LEU A 132 21.60 -1.73 -4.88
N LYS A 133 21.60 -0.40 -5.07
CA LYS A 133 22.78 0.47 -5.11
C LYS A 133 22.83 1.40 -3.90
N THR A 134 24.01 1.93 -3.61
CA THR A 134 24.24 2.87 -2.49
C THR A 134 23.94 4.33 -2.82
N ASP A 135 23.55 4.63 -4.06
CA ASP A 135 23.31 5.98 -4.59
C ASP A 135 21.84 6.43 -4.49
N PHE A 136 21.01 5.67 -3.77
CA PHE A 136 19.57 5.91 -3.62
C PHE A 136 18.75 5.79 -4.92
N THR A 137 19.30 5.20 -5.98
CA THR A 137 18.53 4.90 -7.20
C THR A 137 17.44 3.86 -6.89
N PRO A 138 16.15 4.19 -7.02
CA PRO A 138 15.06 3.29 -6.65
C PRO A 138 14.98 2.10 -7.61
N GLU A 139 14.62 0.94 -7.07
CA GLU A 139 14.46 -0.29 -7.83
C GLU A 139 12.99 -0.56 -8.18
N THR A 140 12.77 -1.06 -9.40
CA THR A 140 11.42 -1.38 -9.88
C THR A 140 11.05 -2.81 -9.52
N VAL A 141 9.87 -2.99 -8.94
CA VAL A 141 9.31 -4.28 -8.56
C VAL A 141 7.99 -4.51 -9.27
N MET A 142 7.99 -5.43 -10.23
CA MET A 142 6.77 -5.91 -10.88
C MET A 142 6.08 -6.96 -9.99
N MET A 143 4.77 -6.85 -9.81
CA MET A 143 3.93 -7.76 -9.03
C MET A 143 2.86 -8.37 -9.92
N VAL A 144 2.73 -9.69 -9.87
CA VAL A 144 1.63 -10.45 -10.48
C VAL A 144 0.75 -11.03 -9.35
N GLY A 145 -0.51 -11.35 -9.64
CA GLY A 145 -1.45 -11.88 -8.64
C GLY A 145 -0.92 -13.14 -7.94
N GLY A 146 -1.10 -13.21 -6.62
CA GLY A 146 -0.62 -14.31 -5.75
C GLY A 146 0.88 -14.35 -5.48
N GLN A 147 1.67 -13.40 -5.99
CA GLN A 147 3.11 -13.37 -5.74
C GLN A 147 3.44 -12.84 -4.35
N ARG A 148 4.46 -13.46 -3.74
CA ARG A 148 5.12 -12.95 -2.54
C ARG A 148 6.59 -12.69 -2.85
N LYS A 149 7.03 -11.44 -2.71
CA LYS A 149 8.43 -11.05 -2.87
C LYS A 149 9.01 -10.64 -1.54
N SER A 150 10.02 -11.36 -1.07
CA SER A 150 10.76 -11.07 0.16
C SER A 150 12.15 -10.51 -0.16
N ASN A 151 12.89 -10.11 0.88
CA ASN A 151 14.26 -9.57 0.80
C ASN A 151 14.33 -8.19 0.12
N LEU A 152 13.25 -7.41 0.18
CA LEU A 152 13.28 -6.01 -0.22
C LEU A 152 13.78 -5.16 0.96
N ASP A 153 15.04 -5.37 1.31
CA ASP A 153 15.62 -4.76 2.50
C ASP A 153 15.89 -3.26 2.29
N ILE A 154 15.58 -2.45 3.30
CA ILE A 154 15.77 -0.99 3.26
C ILE A 154 16.69 -0.56 4.40
N THR A 155 17.68 0.27 4.09
CA THR A 155 18.51 0.91 5.12
C THR A 155 18.03 2.35 5.34
N VAL A 156 17.79 2.70 6.60
CA VAL A 156 17.43 4.06 7.02
C VAL A 156 18.64 4.67 7.74
N ASP A 157 19.12 5.80 7.23
CA ASP A 157 20.17 6.59 7.84
C ASP A 157 19.65 8.02 8.03
N PHE A 158 19.23 8.35 9.25
CA PHE A 158 18.70 9.68 9.56
C PHE A 158 19.73 10.80 9.44
N THR A 159 21.02 10.47 9.38
CA THR A 159 22.11 11.44 9.17
C THR A 159 22.40 11.70 7.68
N LYS A 160 21.99 10.78 6.80
CA LYS A 160 22.16 10.85 5.36
C LYS A 160 20.86 10.46 4.65
N LEU A 161 19.94 11.42 4.58
CA LEU A 161 18.65 11.20 3.95
C LEU A 161 18.77 11.02 2.43
N PRO A 162 17.91 10.20 1.81
CA PRO A 162 17.78 10.16 0.36
C PRO A 162 17.34 11.50 -0.24
N PRO A 163 17.52 11.72 -1.56
CA PRO A 163 16.91 12.85 -2.26
C PRO A 163 15.39 12.88 -2.04
N GLN A 164 14.86 14.05 -1.71
CA GLN A 164 13.44 14.19 -1.35
C GLN A 164 12.58 14.40 -2.61
N PRO A 165 11.57 13.54 -2.85
CA PRO A 165 10.71 13.65 -4.02
C PRO A 165 9.53 14.62 -3.83
N PHE A 166 9.19 14.94 -2.59
CA PHE A 166 8.02 15.75 -2.24
C PHE A 166 8.38 17.24 -2.24
N LYS A 167 7.47 18.09 -2.75
CA LYS A 167 7.56 19.54 -2.55
C LYS A 167 7.23 19.85 -1.10
N ARG A 168 8.02 20.76 -0.51
CA ARG A 168 7.74 21.36 0.80
C ARG A 168 6.79 22.54 0.64
#